data_AF-A0A352T9R6-F1
#
_entry.id   AF-A0A352T9R6-F1
#
_cell.length_a   1.000
_cell.length_b   1.000
_cell.length_c   1.000
_cell.angle_alpha   90.00
_cell.angle_beta   90.00
_cell.angle_gamma   90.00
#
_symmetry.space_group_name_H-M   'P 1'
#
loop_
_entity.id
_entity.type
_entity.pdbx_description
1 polymer ?
#
loop_
_entity_poly.entity_id
_entity_poly.type
_entity_poly.pdbx_seq_one_letter_code
_entity_poly.pdbx_strand_id
1 'polypeptide(L)'
;MPFNFSNANVAIRENRLGSITGFVGDLETLVKKSEDGTLRNRERCFSQSSSCLSGCALNALAAIRNVAVVYHAPAGCTAMASNDAVKFGQIAARVNKTTNSVFVCT
;
A
#
# COMPACT_ATOMS: atom_id res chain seq x y z
N MET A 1 29.69 16.74 1.74
CA MET A 1 29.52 15.31 1.41
C MET A 1 28.19 15.14 0.70
N PRO A 2 28.14 15.00 -0.63
CA PRO A 2 26.87 14.79 -1.32
C PRO A 2 26.35 13.38 -1.00
N PHE A 3 25.09 13.28 -0.61
CA PHE A 3 24.42 12.02 -0.32
C PHE A 3 23.97 11.38 -1.64
N ASN A 4 24.41 10.15 -1.92
CA ASN A 4 24.01 9.41 -3.11
C ASN A 4 22.70 8.68 -2.84
N PHE A 5 21.61 9.13 -3.46
CA PHE A 5 20.28 8.51 -3.36
C PHE A 5 20.06 7.37 -4.37
N SER A 6 21.00 7.15 -5.28
CA SER A 6 20.91 6.11 -6.32
C SER A 6 21.14 4.71 -5.77
N ASN A 7 21.69 4.59 -4.55
CA ASN A 7 21.99 3.29 -3.96
C ASN A 7 21.79 3.35 -2.43
N ALA A 8 21.10 2.34 -1.88
CA ALA A 8 21.03 2.21 -0.42
C ALA A 8 22.43 1.86 0.09
N ASN A 9 22.97 2.64 1.04
CA ASN A 9 24.32 2.44 1.59
C ASN A 9 24.55 1.03 2.19
N VAL A 10 23.48 0.28 2.47
CA VAL A 10 23.53 -1.11 2.93
C VAL A 10 22.41 -1.90 2.26
N ALA A 11 22.75 -3.00 1.58
CA ALA A 11 21.76 -3.93 1.04
C ALA A 11 20.86 -4.47 2.17
N ILE A 12 19.56 -4.62 1.94
CA ILE A 12 18.62 -5.20 2.92
C ILE A 12 19.03 -6.63 3.30
N ARG A 13 18.62 -7.07 4.50
CA ARG A 13 19.07 -8.34 5.11
C ARG A 13 18.88 -9.52 4.16
N GLU A 14 17.74 -9.59 3.50
CA GLU A 14 17.30 -10.68 2.62
C GLU A 14 18.26 -10.83 1.42
N ASN A 15 18.69 -9.71 0.84
CA ASN A 15 19.69 -9.71 -0.24
C ASN A 15 21.07 -10.16 0.28
N ARG A 16 21.47 -9.75 1.49
CA ARG A 16 22.77 -10.17 2.06
C ARG A 16 22.83 -11.65 2.39
N LEU A 17 21.70 -12.25 2.81
CA LEU A 17 21.61 -13.67 3.13
C LEU A 17 21.32 -14.56 1.92
N GLY A 18 21.17 -13.98 0.72
CA GLY A 18 20.75 -14.73 -0.48
C GLY A 18 19.37 -15.37 -0.34
N SER A 19 18.49 -14.78 0.47
CA SER A 19 17.19 -15.36 0.80
C SER A 19 16.24 -15.34 -0.40
N ILE A 20 15.49 -16.43 -0.57
CA ILE A 20 14.40 -16.53 -1.54
C ILE A 20 13.13 -16.00 -0.87
N THR A 21 12.75 -14.77 -1.22
CA THR A 21 11.58 -14.04 -0.71
C THR A 21 10.37 -14.10 -1.64
N GLY A 22 10.58 -14.51 -2.89
CA GLY A 22 9.56 -14.66 -3.91
C GLY A 22 9.85 -15.79 -4.89
N PHE A 23 8.79 -16.50 -5.28
CA PHE A 23 8.81 -17.54 -6.30
C PHE A 23 7.55 -17.41 -7.17
N VAL A 24 7.69 -17.72 -8.47
CA VAL A 24 6.59 -17.71 -9.44
C VAL A 24 6.60 -19.05 -10.17
N GLY A 25 5.52 -19.80 -10.05
CA GLY A 25 5.36 -21.15 -10.59
C GLY A 25 4.43 -22.00 -9.72
N ASP A 26 4.38 -23.29 -10.02
CA ASP A 26 3.67 -24.30 -9.22
C ASP A 26 4.57 -24.96 -8.17
N LEU A 27 3.96 -25.76 -7.29
CA LEU A 27 4.65 -26.48 -6.23
C LEU A 27 5.66 -27.51 -6.76
N GLU A 28 5.34 -28.18 -7.88
CA GLU A 28 6.24 -29.15 -8.50
C GLU A 28 7.54 -28.49 -8.96
N THR A 29 7.42 -27.35 -9.64
CA THR A 29 8.56 -26.54 -10.08
C THR A 29 9.35 -26.00 -8.90
N LEU A 30 8.68 -25.64 -7.80
CA LEU A 30 9.35 -25.17 -6.58
C LEU A 30 10.23 -26.28 -5.98
N VAL A 31 9.69 -27.49 -5.83
CA VAL A 31 10.42 -28.64 -5.30
C VAL A 31 11.61 -28.98 -6.18
N LYS A 32 11.38 -29.16 -7.49
CA LYS A 32 12.43 -29.50 -8.45
C LYS A 32 13.58 -28.50 -8.44
N LYS A 33 13.26 -27.20 -8.42
CA LYS A 33 14.27 -26.13 -8.38
C LYS A 33 15.00 -26.03 -7.04
N SER A 34 14.36 -26.46 -5.96
CA SER A 34 15.01 -26.54 -4.66
C SER A 34 16.00 -27.70 -4.61
N GLU A 35 15.67 -28.84 -5.22
CA GLU A 35 16.53 -30.03 -5.27
C GLU A 35 17.74 -29.84 -6.20
N ASP A 36 17.54 -29.20 -7.36
CA ASP A 36 18.62 -28.96 -8.33
C ASP A 36 19.50 -27.74 -7.99
N GLY A 37 19.19 -27.02 -6.90
CA GLY A 37 19.93 -25.83 -6.46
C GLY A 37 19.77 -24.62 -7.38
N THR A 38 18.82 -24.62 -8.31
CA THR A 38 18.58 -23.52 -9.27
C THR A 38 17.47 -22.56 -8.83
N LEU A 39 16.91 -22.75 -7.64
CA LEU A 39 15.91 -21.85 -7.07
C LEU A 39 16.50 -20.45 -6.87
N ARG A 40 15.99 -19.48 -7.62
CA ARG A 40 16.41 -18.07 -7.55
C ARG A 40 15.29 -17.22 -6.97
N ASN A 41 15.68 -16.26 -6.12
CA ASN A 41 14.77 -15.23 -5.65
C ASN A 41 14.19 -14.49 -6.86
N ARG A 42 12.87 -14.47 -6.98
CA ARG A 42 12.17 -13.57 -7.88
C ARG A 42 11.84 -12.31 -7.11
N GLU A 43 12.27 -11.17 -7.62
CA GLU A 43 11.76 -9.90 -7.13
C GLU A 43 10.24 -9.91 -7.23
N ARG A 44 9.57 -9.67 -6.09
CA ARG A 44 8.14 -9.41 -6.12
C ARG A 44 7.96 -8.08 -6.85
N CYS A 45 7.37 -8.10 -8.05
CA CYS A 45 6.96 -6.85 -8.71
C CYS A 45 5.88 -6.09 -7.92
N PHE A 46 5.35 -6.67 -6.84
CA PHE A 46 4.48 -6.01 -5.89
C PHE A 46 4.87 -6.40 -4.46
N SER A 47 5.66 -5.56 -3.80
CA SER A 47 5.42 -5.33 -2.37
C SER A 47 4.17 -4.45 -2.29
N GLN A 48 2.99 -5.05 -2.18
CA GLN A 48 1.80 -4.27 -1.81
C GLN A 48 2.05 -3.82 -0.36
N SER A 49 2.44 -2.57 -0.17
CA SER A 49 2.35 -1.95 1.14
C SER A 49 0.87 -2.03 1.56
N SER A 50 0.60 -2.33 2.83
CA SER A 50 -0.77 -2.44 3.35
C SER A 50 -1.60 -1.17 3.13
N SER A 51 -0.93 -0.04 2.85
CA SER A 51 -1.50 1.22 2.43
C SER A 51 -0.64 1.86 1.34
N CYS A 52 -1.27 2.60 0.42
CA CYS A 52 -0.56 3.48 -0.52
C CYS A 52 -0.59 4.93 0.00
N LEU A 53 0.36 5.76 -0.43
CA LEU A 53 0.43 7.18 -0.02
C LEU A 53 -0.86 7.94 -0.34
N SER A 54 -1.51 7.60 -1.46
CA SER A 54 -2.81 8.17 -1.84
C SER A 54 -3.90 7.87 -0.80
N GLY A 55 -3.96 6.63 -0.31
CA GLY A 55 -4.90 6.24 0.75
C GLY A 55 -4.57 6.84 2.11
N CYS A 56 -3.29 7.00 2.43
CA CYS A 56 -2.89 7.73 3.63
C CYS A 56 -3.33 9.20 3.59
N ALA A 57 -3.12 9.86 2.45
CA ALA A 57 -3.53 11.25 2.25
C ALA A 57 -5.05 11.41 2.32
N LEU A 58 -5.80 10.55 1.64
CA LEU A 58 -7.26 10.55 1.67
C LEU A 58 -7.80 10.38 3.10
N ASN A 59 -7.26 9.44 3.87
CA ASN A 59 -7.68 9.20 5.25
C ASN A 59 -7.38 10.41 6.17
N ALA A 60 -6.20 11.03 6.01
CA ALA A 60 -5.86 12.23 6.75
C ALA A 60 -6.79 13.42 6.41
N LEU A 61 -7.11 13.61 5.13
CA LEU A 61 -8.06 14.63 4.68
C LEU A 61 -9.49 14.35 5.16
N ALA A 62 -9.90 13.09 5.16
CA ALA A 62 -11.22 12.66 5.61
C ALA A 62 -11.45 12.86 7.12
N ALA A 63 -10.37 12.96 7.91
CA ALA A 63 -10.45 13.32 9.33
C ALA A 63 -10.83 14.80 9.56
N ILE A 64 -10.67 15.66 8.54
CA ILE A 64 -11.13 17.05 8.59
C ILE A 64 -12.65 17.05 8.35
N ARG A 65 -13.40 17.66 9.28
CA ARG A 65 -14.87 17.74 9.20
C ARG A 65 -15.30 18.94 8.36
N ASN A 66 -16.41 18.77 7.64
CA ASN A 66 -17.05 19.81 6.84
C ASN A 66 -16.17 20.32 5.68
N VAL A 67 -15.49 19.40 5.00
CA VAL A 67 -14.62 19.69 3.84
C VAL A 67 -15.11 18.95 2.60
N ALA A 68 -14.92 19.56 1.43
CA ALA A 68 -15.07 18.87 0.14
C ALA A 68 -13.71 18.33 -0.31
N VAL A 69 -13.61 17.01 -0.53
CA VAL A 69 -12.41 16.35 -1.03
C VAL A 69 -12.66 15.90 -2.47
N VAL A 70 -11.92 16.46 -3.42
CA VAL A 70 -11.89 15.98 -4.80
C VAL A 70 -10.78 14.94 -4.91
N TYR A 71 -11.14 13.69 -5.15
CA TYR A 71 -10.22 12.57 -5.24
C TYR A 71 -10.11 12.08 -6.68
N HIS A 72 -9.07 12.55 -7.38
CA HIS A 72 -8.81 12.16 -8.76
C HIS A 72 -8.05 10.84 -8.81
N ALA A 73 -8.76 9.74 -9.09
CA ALA A 73 -8.18 8.40 -9.08
C ALA A 73 -9.01 7.40 -9.91
N PRO A 74 -8.43 6.28 -10.36
CA PRO A 74 -9.18 5.20 -11.00
C PRO A 74 -10.25 4.61 -10.06
N ALA A 75 -11.28 3.99 -10.64
CA ALA A 75 -12.44 3.44 -9.92
C ALA A 75 -12.07 2.53 -8.72
N GLY A 76 -11.00 1.75 -8.83
CA GLY A 76 -10.53 0.89 -7.74
C GLY A 76 -10.02 1.68 -6.52
N CYS A 77 -9.35 2.80 -6.76
CA CYS A 77 -8.88 3.68 -5.69
C CYS A 77 -10.02 4.52 -5.11
N THR A 78 -10.95 5.00 -5.94
CA THR A 78 -12.06 5.87 -5.49
C THR A 78 -13.03 5.15 -4.56
N ALA A 79 -13.13 3.83 -4.65
CA ALA A 79 -13.89 3.01 -3.69
C ALA A 79 -13.45 3.25 -2.22
N MET A 80 -12.20 3.66 -1.98
CA MET A 80 -11.72 4.01 -0.63
C MET A 80 -12.40 5.26 -0.07
N ALA A 81 -12.78 6.23 -0.92
CA ALA A 81 -13.39 7.48 -0.48
C ALA A 81 -14.78 7.24 0.13
N SER A 82 -15.55 6.32 -0.45
CA SER A 82 -16.83 5.88 0.11
C SER A 82 -16.66 5.25 1.50
N ASN A 83 -15.60 4.45 1.69
CA ASN A 83 -15.31 3.83 2.98
C ASN A 83 -14.91 4.88 4.03
N ASP A 84 -14.09 5.86 3.66
CA ASP A 84 -13.70 6.94 4.57
C ASP A 84 -14.89 7.85 4.93
N ALA A 85 -15.79 8.14 3.99
CA ALA A 85 -17.02 8.89 4.27
C ALA A 85 -17.87 8.22 5.38
N VAL A 86 -18.09 6.91 5.27
CA VAL A 86 -18.82 6.14 6.29
C VAL A 86 -18.06 6.11 7.61
N LYS A 87 -16.76 5.82 7.57
CA LYS A 87 -15.89 5.72 8.76
C LYS A 87 -15.93 7.00 9.58
N PHE A 88 -15.71 8.16 8.94
CA PHE A 88 -15.67 9.43 9.62
C PHE A 88 -17.07 9.95 10.00
N GLY A 89 -18.12 9.56 9.28
CA GLY A 89 -19.51 9.74 9.72
C GLY A 89 -19.80 9.03 11.05
N GLN A 90 -19.40 7.76 11.16
CA GLN A 90 -19.57 6.97 12.39
C GLN A 90 -18.74 7.52 13.55
N ILE A 91 -17.48 7.93 13.30
CA ILE A 91 -16.62 8.54 14.32
C ILE A 91 -17.23 9.86 14.82
N ALA A 92 -17.69 10.72 13.90
CA ALA A 92 -18.32 11.98 14.26
C ALA A 92 -19.55 11.75 15.16
N ALA A 93 -20.43 10.81 14.77
CA ALA A 93 -21.60 10.45 15.56
C ALA A 93 -21.22 9.98 16.97
N ARG A 94 -20.16 9.16 17.10
CA ARG A 94 -19.70 8.65 18.41
C ARG A 94 -19.18 9.73 19.34
N VAL A 95 -18.68 10.86 18.81
CA VAL A 95 -18.23 12.00 19.62
C VAL A 95 -19.29 13.12 19.74
N ASN A 96 -20.57 12.81 19.44
CA ASN A 96 -21.68 13.78 19.44
C ASN A 96 -21.41 14.99 18.54
N LYS A 97 -20.84 14.74 17.37
CA LYS A 97 -20.59 15.76 16.34
C LYS A 97 -21.15 15.31 15.00
N THR A 98 -21.34 16.26 14.11
CA THR A 98 -21.68 16.01 12.71
C THR A 98 -20.48 16.22 11.82
N THR A 99 -20.50 15.60 10.63
CA THR A 99 -19.57 15.88 9.55
C THR A 99 -20.35 16.04 8.26
N ASN A 100 -20.23 17.22 7.65
CA ASN A 100 -20.84 17.54 6.36
C ASN A 100 -19.79 17.43 5.23
N SER A 101 -18.82 16.54 5.38
CA SER A 101 -17.78 16.35 4.37
C SER A 101 -18.33 15.63 3.14
N VAL A 102 -17.91 16.06 1.96
CA VAL A 102 -18.33 15.48 0.67
C VAL A 102 -17.09 14.98 -0.08
N PHE A 103 -17.17 13.78 -0.62
CA PHE A 103 -16.09 13.18 -1.42
C PHE A 103 -16.54 13.11 -2.88
N VAL A 104 -15.88 13.86 -3.75
CA VAL A 104 -16.14 13.87 -5.19
C VAL A 104 -15.02 13.10 -5.87
N CYS A 105 -15.34 11.98 -6.49
CA CYS A 105 -14.35 11.14 -7.17
C CYS A 105 -14.40 11.40 -8.68
N THR A 106 -13.25 11.57 -9.32
CA THR A 106 -13.11 11.92 -10.75
C THR A 106 -12.03 11.11 -11.43
#